data_AF-A0A7X7RKP4-F1
#
_entry.id   AF-A0A7X7RKP4-F1
#
_cell.length_a   1.000
_cell.length_b   1.000
_cell.length_c   1.000
_cell.angle_alpha   90.00
_cell.angle_beta   90.00
_cell.angle_gamma   90.00
#
_symmetry.space_group_name_H-M   'P 1'
#
loop_
_entity.id
_entity.type
_entity.pdbx_description
1 polymer ?
#
loop_
_entity_poly.entity_id
_entity_poly.type
_entity_poly.pdbx_seq_one_letter_code
_entity_poly.pdbx_strand_id
1 'polypeptide(L)'
;MTDHPREFAGRWITAEPFCNLQPRNVYHRQLDRAAQPPPEPEFENRHILFRRGFDLQHTAGTVLYITADDCYKLYVNGQFVTQGPAPGYPFHYYYNQIDLTPYVRPGRNLIAVHTYYQGLINRVWVSGDRRHGLLLDLCQQDGLVLASDESFRCREHSGYSAAGVVGYKTQFLERYDAAAPENGFEDP
;
A
#
# COMPACT_ATOMS: atom_id res chain seq x y z
N MET A 1 26.83 7.38 9.49
CA MET A 1 25.48 7.09 10.04
C MET A 1 25.19 5.64 9.70
N THR A 2 25.24 4.76 10.69
CA THR A 2 24.75 3.39 10.55
C THR A 2 23.23 3.48 10.60
N ASP A 3 22.59 3.41 9.44
CA ASP A 3 21.13 3.29 9.35
C ASP A 3 20.77 1.90 9.89
N HIS A 4 20.21 1.85 11.10
CA HIS A 4 19.62 0.64 11.63
C HIS A 4 18.19 0.54 11.07
N PRO A 5 17.82 -0.57 10.41
CA PRO A 5 16.46 -0.75 9.93
C PRO A 5 15.49 -0.72 11.11
N ARG A 6 14.33 -0.07 10.92
CA ARG A 6 13.27 -0.05 11.93
C ARG A 6 12.68 -1.45 12.09
N GLU A 7 12.60 -1.93 13.32
CA GLU A 7 11.76 -3.07 13.66
C GLU A 7 10.31 -2.60 13.78
N PHE A 8 9.42 -3.18 12.97
CA PHE A 8 7.99 -2.88 13.02
C PHE A 8 7.29 -3.79 14.04
N ALA A 9 6.34 -3.22 14.79
CA ALA A 9 5.43 -4.00 15.63
C ALA A 9 4.29 -4.63 14.80
N GLY A 10 3.90 -3.96 13.71
CA GLY A 10 2.89 -4.43 12.77
C GLY A 10 3.27 -5.70 12.04
N ARG A 11 2.24 -6.35 11.49
CA ARG A 11 2.35 -7.48 10.58
C ARG A 11 2.13 -7.00 9.15
N TRP A 12 2.79 -7.67 8.21
CA TRP A 12 2.52 -7.50 6.80
C TRP A 12 1.13 -8.05 6.48
N ILE A 13 0.18 -7.18 6.18
CA ILE A 13 -1.20 -7.55 5.86
C ILE A 13 -1.48 -7.40 4.37
N THR A 14 -2.38 -8.22 3.84
CA THR A 14 -2.73 -8.22 2.42
C THR A 14 -4.20 -8.60 2.22
N ALA A 15 -4.67 -8.60 0.97
CA ALA A 15 -6.00 -9.05 0.61
C ALA A 15 -6.05 -10.57 0.38
N GLU A 16 -7.23 -11.16 0.50
CA GLU A 16 -7.47 -12.60 0.31
C GLU A 16 -6.89 -13.18 -1.00
N PRO A 17 -6.98 -12.51 -2.18
CA PRO A 17 -6.39 -13.04 -3.40
C PRO A 17 -4.87 -13.22 -3.36
N PHE A 18 -4.18 -12.51 -2.45
CA PHE A 18 -2.72 -12.50 -2.35
C PHE A 18 -2.17 -13.33 -1.18
N CYS A 19 -2.99 -13.64 -0.16
CA CYS A 19 -2.48 -14.17 1.12
C CYS A 19 -1.76 -15.53 1.02
N ASN A 20 -2.12 -16.35 0.03
CA ASN A 20 -1.55 -17.69 -0.17
C ASN A 20 -0.61 -17.78 -1.38
N LEU A 21 -0.35 -16.67 -2.06
CA LEU A 21 0.51 -16.67 -3.23
C LEU A 21 1.98 -16.85 -2.83
N GLN A 22 2.67 -17.72 -3.56
CA GLN A 22 4.11 -17.87 -3.41
C GLN A 22 4.82 -16.79 -4.22
N PRO A 23 5.81 -16.09 -3.63
CA PRO A 23 6.64 -15.13 -4.35
C PRO A 23 7.22 -15.70 -5.64
N ARG A 24 7.20 -14.89 -6.70
CA ARG A 24 7.70 -15.28 -8.01
C ARG A 24 8.92 -14.45 -8.39
N ASN A 25 9.96 -15.10 -8.91
CA ASN A 25 11.09 -14.37 -9.47
C ASN A 25 10.70 -13.72 -10.80
N VAL A 26 10.72 -12.39 -10.84
CA VAL A 26 10.44 -11.59 -12.06
C VAL A 26 11.72 -11.08 -12.73
N TYR A 27 12.88 -11.29 -12.12
CA TYR A 27 14.16 -10.83 -12.64
C TYR A 27 14.70 -11.78 -13.70
N HIS A 28 15.03 -11.23 -14.86
CA HIS A 28 15.68 -11.93 -15.95
C HIS A 28 16.68 -11.01 -16.66
N ARG A 29 17.61 -11.61 -17.45
CA ARG A 29 18.53 -10.82 -18.28
C ARG A 29 17.75 -10.13 -19.38
N GLN A 30 18.15 -8.90 -19.73
CA GLN A 30 17.43 -8.05 -20.69
C GLN A 30 17.08 -8.72 -22.02
N LEU A 31 17.98 -9.53 -22.56
CA LEU A 31 17.83 -10.21 -23.84
C LEU A 31 17.20 -11.60 -23.71
N ASP A 32 17.12 -12.13 -22.50
CA ASP A 32 16.53 -13.44 -22.21
C ASP A 32 15.05 -13.30 -21.89
N ARG A 33 14.25 -13.05 -22.93
CA ARG A 33 12.79 -12.89 -22.79
C ARG A 33 12.08 -14.19 -22.48
N ALA A 34 12.69 -15.34 -22.79
CA ALA A 34 12.11 -16.65 -22.52
C ALA A 34 12.08 -16.97 -21.01
N ALA A 35 12.97 -16.34 -20.22
CA ALA A 35 13.00 -16.46 -18.77
C ALA A 35 11.96 -15.59 -18.05
N GLN A 36 11.20 -14.75 -18.75
CA GLN A 36 10.16 -13.95 -18.13
C GLN A 36 8.98 -14.85 -17.74
N PRO A 37 8.46 -14.75 -16.50
CA PRO A 37 7.30 -15.54 -16.12
C PRO A 37 6.06 -15.11 -16.93
N PRO A 38 5.08 -16.02 -17.10
CA PRO A 38 3.86 -15.69 -17.83
C PRO A 38 3.08 -14.56 -17.14
N PRO A 39 2.38 -13.70 -17.91
CA PRO A 39 1.46 -12.71 -17.34
C PRO A 39 0.36 -13.37 -16.49
N GLU A 40 -0.08 -12.67 -15.44
CA GLU A 40 -1.21 -13.10 -14.59
C GLU A 40 -2.19 -11.92 -14.48
N PRO A 41 -3.02 -11.69 -15.52
CA PRO A 41 -3.93 -10.54 -15.59
C PRO A 41 -4.89 -10.45 -14.39
N GLU A 42 -5.18 -11.57 -13.74
CA GLU A 42 -5.97 -11.64 -12.52
C GLU A 42 -5.30 -10.99 -11.30
N PHE A 43 -3.99 -10.73 -11.32
CA PHE A 43 -3.27 -10.02 -10.25
C PHE A 43 -2.72 -8.68 -10.72
N GLU A 44 -3.08 -8.23 -11.92
CA GLU A 44 -2.70 -6.93 -12.46
C GLU A 44 -3.73 -5.85 -12.07
N ASN A 45 -3.26 -4.61 -11.94
CA ASN A 45 -4.08 -3.42 -11.70
C ASN A 45 -5.01 -3.51 -10.47
N ARG A 46 -4.49 -3.98 -9.33
CA ARG A 46 -5.29 -4.21 -8.12
C ARG A 46 -5.23 -3.01 -7.19
N HIS A 47 -6.40 -2.44 -6.93
CA HIS A 47 -6.60 -1.35 -5.99
C HIS A 47 -7.21 -1.90 -4.71
N ILE A 48 -6.48 -1.88 -3.61
CA ILE A 48 -6.88 -2.52 -2.36
C ILE A 48 -6.92 -1.48 -1.25
N LEU A 49 -7.99 -1.50 -0.46
CA LEU A 49 -8.29 -0.50 0.54
C LEU A 49 -8.17 -1.12 1.92
N PHE A 50 -7.43 -0.46 2.79
CA PHE A 50 -7.30 -0.79 4.19
C PHE A 50 -7.80 0.38 5.03
N ARG A 51 -8.61 0.12 6.06
CA ARG A 51 -8.97 1.16 7.03
C ARG A 51 -9.11 0.64 8.44
N ARG A 52 -8.73 1.49 9.40
CA ARG A 52 -8.81 1.20 10.83
C ARG A 52 -9.03 2.46 11.63
N GLY A 53 -9.96 2.42 12.58
CA GLY A 53 -10.15 3.51 13.53
C GLY A 53 -9.28 3.32 14.77
N PHE A 54 -8.83 4.43 15.34
CA PHE A 54 -7.99 4.49 16.54
C PHE A 54 -8.35 5.71 17.37
N ASP A 55 -7.98 5.71 18.65
CA ASP A 55 -8.34 6.77 19.59
C ASP A 55 -7.07 7.43 20.13
N LEU A 56 -7.10 8.75 20.25
CA LEU A 56 -6.00 9.55 20.77
C LEU A 56 -6.48 10.47 21.90
N GLN A 57 -5.67 10.63 22.94
CA GLN A 57 -5.98 11.60 24.00
C GLN A 57 -5.60 13.04 23.60
N HIS A 58 -4.52 13.19 22.84
CA HIS A 58 -4.02 14.45 22.28
C HIS A 58 -3.34 14.17 20.94
N THR A 59 -2.93 15.21 20.21
CA THR A 59 -2.43 15.06 18.82
C THR A 59 -0.90 15.15 18.69
N ALA A 60 -0.24 15.83 19.62
CA ALA A 60 1.18 16.14 19.53
C ALA A 60 2.06 14.88 19.46
N GLY A 61 3.06 14.91 18.57
CA GLY A 61 4.05 13.84 18.44
C GLY A 61 3.49 12.55 17.87
N THR A 62 2.43 12.63 17.05
CA THR A 62 1.85 11.48 16.37
C THR A 62 2.60 11.21 15.07
N VAL A 63 3.29 10.09 14.98
CA VAL A 63 4.15 9.74 13.84
C VAL A 63 3.72 8.39 13.27
N LEU A 64 3.53 8.33 11.96
CA LEU A 64 3.26 7.10 11.23
C LEU A 64 4.52 6.63 10.50
N TYR A 65 4.82 5.34 10.64
CA TYR A 65 5.77 4.61 9.82
C TYR A 65 4.98 3.69 8.91
N ILE A 66 5.16 3.80 7.60
CA ILE A 66 4.33 3.06 6.63
C ILE A 66 5.12 2.66 5.39
N THR A 67 4.84 1.47 4.89
CA THR A 67 5.26 0.98 3.58
C THR A 67 4.13 0.17 2.95
N ALA A 68 4.19 -0.04 1.63
CA ALA A 68 3.28 -0.89 0.89
C ALA A 68 3.99 -1.44 -0.35
N ASP A 69 3.40 -2.49 -0.92
CA ASP A 69 3.80 -3.09 -2.19
C ASP A 69 2.59 -3.08 -3.14
N ASP A 70 2.62 -2.34 -4.26
CA ASP A 70 3.75 -1.55 -4.77
C ASP A 70 3.78 -0.12 -4.21
N CYS A 71 2.62 0.51 -4.10
CA CYS A 71 2.49 1.86 -3.58
C CYS A 71 1.17 2.05 -2.82
N TYR A 72 1.05 3.18 -2.13
CA TYR A 72 -0.10 3.58 -1.33
C TYR A 72 -0.40 5.07 -1.48
N LYS A 73 -1.66 5.41 -1.25
CA LYS A 73 -2.14 6.75 -0.89
C LYS A 73 -2.68 6.69 0.53
N LEU A 74 -2.24 7.62 1.38
CA LEU A 74 -2.61 7.69 2.79
C LEU A 74 -3.62 8.80 3.02
N TYR A 75 -4.66 8.48 3.78
CA TYR A 75 -5.70 9.38 4.22
C TYR A 75 -5.89 9.25 5.73
N VAL A 76 -6.15 10.38 6.39
CA VAL A 76 -6.49 10.43 7.80
C VAL A 76 -7.74 11.29 7.94
N ASN A 77 -8.80 10.73 8.51
CA ASN A 77 -10.08 11.42 8.69
C ASN A 77 -10.65 12.05 7.38
N GLY A 78 -10.57 11.33 6.26
CA GLY A 78 -11.00 11.81 4.93
C GLY A 78 -9.98 12.73 4.23
N GLN A 79 -8.97 13.24 4.93
CA GLN A 79 -7.98 14.14 4.34
C GLN A 79 -6.81 13.34 3.74
N PHE A 80 -6.48 13.62 2.48
CA PHE A 80 -5.25 13.12 1.85
C PHE A 80 -4.01 13.67 2.56
N VAL A 81 -3.09 12.77 2.92
CA VAL A 81 -1.83 13.11 3.61
C VAL A 81 -0.66 13.08 2.64
N THR A 82 -0.41 11.92 2.03
CA THR A 82 0.73 11.70 1.12
C THR A 82 0.56 10.38 0.34
N GLN A 83 1.53 10.10 -0.52
CA GLN A 83 1.67 8.83 -1.24
C GLN A 83 3.11 8.30 -1.12
N GLY A 84 3.27 6.98 -1.25
CA GLY A 84 4.57 6.32 -1.19
C GLY A 84 4.44 4.80 -1.34
N PRO A 85 5.41 4.01 -0.87
CA PRO A 85 6.79 4.45 -0.69
C PRO A 85 7.43 4.76 -2.06
N ALA A 86 8.69 5.18 -2.04
CA ALA A 86 9.49 5.12 -3.26
C ALA A 86 9.62 3.65 -3.72
N PRO A 87 9.66 3.36 -5.05
CA PRO A 87 9.83 2.01 -5.54
C PRO A 87 11.08 1.35 -4.93
N GLY A 88 10.91 0.13 -4.42
CA GLY A 88 11.96 -0.66 -3.78
C GLY A 88 11.96 -2.08 -4.30
N TYR A 89 13.06 -2.81 -4.08
CA TYR A 89 13.11 -4.23 -4.39
C TYR A 89 12.48 -5.05 -3.25
N PRO A 90 11.98 -6.27 -3.48
CA PRO A 90 11.31 -7.07 -2.45
C PRO A 90 12.24 -7.57 -1.34
N PHE A 91 13.56 -7.42 -1.52
CA PHE A 91 14.59 -7.68 -0.51
C PHE A 91 15.07 -6.39 0.20
N HIS A 92 14.51 -5.22 -0.16
CA HIS A 92 14.87 -3.92 0.38
C HIS A 92 13.72 -2.91 0.19
N TYR A 93 12.68 -3.01 1.03
CA TYR A 93 11.58 -2.07 1.05
C TYR A 93 11.97 -0.74 1.68
N TYR A 94 11.56 0.36 1.05
CA TYR A 94 11.56 1.67 1.68
C TYR A 94 10.28 1.85 2.51
N TYR A 95 10.38 2.60 3.60
CA TYR A 95 9.22 3.07 4.35
C TYR A 95 9.29 4.58 4.51
N ASN A 96 8.14 5.21 4.78
CA ASN A 96 8.08 6.63 5.08
C ASN A 96 7.81 6.83 6.57
N GLN A 97 8.45 7.85 7.15
CA GLN A 97 8.12 8.41 8.45
C GLN A 97 7.36 9.71 8.22
N ILE A 98 6.14 9.80 8.72
CA ILE A 98 5.21 10.91 8.44
C ILE A 98 4.72 11.49 9.76
N ASP A 99 4.85 12.80 9.94
CA ASP A 99 4.22 13.51 11.05
C ASP A 99 2.71 13.66 10.76
N LEU A 100 1.90 12.95 11.56
CA LEU A 100 0.44 12.98 11.47
C LEU A 100 -0.20 13.97 12.44
N THR A 101 0.59 14.67 13.27
CA THR A 101 0.09 15.67 14.22
C THR A 101 -0.94 16.66 13.63
N PRO A 102 -0.77 17.20 12.40
CA PRO A 102 -1.75 18.15 11.84
C PRO A 102 -3.01 17.49 11.22
N TYR A 103 -3.05 16.16 11.12
CA TYR A 103 -4.15 15.42 10.48
C TYR A 103 -5.06 14.68 11.48
N VAL A 104 -4.61 14.54 12.73
CA VAL A 104 -5.35 13.84 13.79
C VAL A 104 -6.04 14.81 14.75
N ARG A 105 -6.98 14.28 15.53
CA ARG A 105 -7.74 15.01 16.57
C ARG A 105 -7.82 14.20 17.87
N PRO A 106 -8.07 14.83 19.03
CA PRO A 106 -8.45 14.08 20.24
C PRO A 106 -9.74 13.27 20.01
N GLY A 107 -9.82 12.10 20.63
CA GLY A 107 -10.89 11.14 20.43
C GLY A 107 -10.68 10.24 19.20
N ARG A 108 -11.78 9.91 18.53
CA ARG A 108 -11.79 8.93 17.44
C ARG A 108 -11.24 9.50 16.14
N ASN A 109 -10.29 8.76 15.58
CA ASN A 109 -9.68 9.00 14.27
C ASN A 109 -9.84 7.77 13.38
N LEU A 110 -9.64 7.98 12.08
CA LEU A 110 -9.60 6.94 11.08
C LEU A 110 -8.33 7.09 10.25
N ILE A 111 -7.58 5.99 10.10
CA ILE A 111 -6.56 5.85 9.06
C ILE A 111 -7.13 5.02 7.92
N ALA A 112 -6.94 5.49 6.70
CA ALA A 112 -7.36 4.82 5.48
C ALA A 112 -6.20 4.84 4.48
N VAL A 113 -5.93 3.68 3.88
CA VAL A 113 -4.80 3.46 2.98
C VAL A 113 -5.32 2.78 1.72
N HIS A 114 -5.11 3.42 0.58
CA HIS A 114 -5.39 2.85 -0.73
C HIS A 114 -4.07 2.35 -1.31
N THR A 115 -3.84 1.05 -1.26
CA THR A 115 -2.69 0.40 -1.90
C THR A 115 -2.99 0.10 -3.37
N TYR A 116 -1.97 0.21 -4.20
CA TYR A 116 -2.04 -0.12 -5.60
C TYR A 116 -0.94 -1.13 -5.92
N TYR A 117 -1.37 -2.34 -6.29
CA TYR A 117 -0.51 -3.37 -6.83
C TYR A 117 -0.64 -3.38 -8.35
N GLN A 118 0.45 -3.02 -9.01
CA GLN A 118 0.46 -2.74 -10.44
C GLN A 118 0.45 -4.04 -11.26
N GLY A 119 1.28 -5.02 -10.90
CA GLY A 119 1.29 -6.39 -11.42
C GLY A 119 1.96 -6.61 -12.78
N LEU A 120 2.28 -5.57 -13.54
CA LEU A 120 3.07 -5.67 -14.78
C LEU A 120 4.57 -5.75 -14.49
N ILE A 121 5.23 -6.62 -15.23
CA ILE A 121 6.69 -6.76 -15.20
C ILE A 121 7.31 -5.80 -16.23
N ASN A 122 7.98 -4.76 -15.73
CA ASN A 122 8.68 -3.76 -16.52
C ASN A 122 9.95 -3.27 -15.77
N ARG A 123 10.55 -2.14 -16.18
CA ARG A 123 11.80 -1.60 -15.59
C ARG A 123 11.61 -0.39 -14.68
N VAL A 124 10.37 0.01 -14.44
CA VAL A 124 9.99 1.17 -13.63
C VAL A 124 9.31 0.70 -12.34
N TRP A 125 8.43 -0.29 -12.46
CA TRP A 125 7.78 -0.96 -11.33
C TRP A 125 8.54 -2.22 -10.93
N VAL A 126 8.63 -2.45 -9.63
CA VAL A 126 9.13 -3.71 -9.06
C VAL A 126 7.90 -4.51 -8.61
N SER A 127 7.18 -5.06 -9.59
CA SER A 127 5.88 -5.70 -9.39
C SER A 127 5.77 -7.04 -10.15
N GLY A 128 4.58 -7.64 -10.13
CA GLY A 128 4.26 -8.90 -10.81
C GLY A 128 4.90 -10.14 -10.16
N ASP A 129 5.43 -10.00 -8.95
CA ASP A 129 6.07 -11.03 -8.15
C ASP A 129 5.15 -11.66 -7.09
N ARG A 130 3.86 -11.28 -7.12
CA ARG A 130 2.76 -11.70 -6.24
C ARG A 130 2.83 -11.19 -4.80
N ARG A 131 3.55 -10.09 -4.53
CA ARG A 131 3.82 -9.60 -3.16
C ARG A 131 3.04 -8.37 -2.70
N HIS A 132 1.75 -8.24 -3.02
CA HIS A 132 0.98 -7.13 -2.46
C HIS A 132 0.95 -7.15 -0.92
N GLY A 133 1.06 -5.97 -0.30
CA GLY A 133 0.70 -5.77 1.10
C GLY A 133 0.95 -4.39 1.67
N LEU A 134 0.63 -4.26 2.95
CA LEU A 134 0.71 -3.05 3.75
C LEU A 134 1.36 -3.39 5.10
N LEU A 135 2.26 -2.51 5.55
CA LEU A 135 2.85 -2.57 6.88
C LEU A 135 2.91 -1.15 7.45
N LEU A 136 2.39 -0.97 8.67
CA LEU A 136 2.49 0.32 9.36
C LEU A 136 2.55 0.18 10.88
N ASP A 137 3.20 1.17 11.50
CA ASP A 137 3.14 1.47 12.93
C ASP A 137 2.78 2.94 13.12
N LEU A 138 1.76 3.23 13.91
CA LEU A 138 1.43 4.56 14.41
C LEU A 138 1.94 4.68 15.84
N CYS A 139 2.78 5.67 16.09
CA CYS A 139 3.34 5.95 17.39
C CYS A 139 2.92 7.36 17.88
N GLN A 140 2.82 7.53 19.19
CA GLN A 140 2.69 8.82 19.84
C GLN A 140 3.67 8.89 21.02
N GLN A 141 4.57 9.88 21.02
CA GLN A 141 5.60 10.05 22.06
C GLN A 141 6.33 8.73 22.40
N ASP A 142 6.75 8.00 21.36
CA ASP A 142 7.40 6.68 21.41
C ASP A 142 6.55 5.49 21.89
N GLY A 143 5.28 5.71 22.24
CA GLY A 143 4.31 4.63 22.50
C GLY A 143 3.61 4.15 21.22
N LEU A 144 3.40 2.84 21.08
CA LEU A 144 2.63 2.25 19.99
C LEU A 144 1.12 2.50 20.19
N VAL A 145 0.47 3.14 19.22
CA VAL A 145 -0.97 3.43 19.22
C VAL A 145 -1.74 2.43 18.36
N LEU A 146 -1.21 2.13 17.18
CA LEU A 146 -1.81 1.22 16.22
C LEU A 146 -0.71 0.54 15.41
N ALA A 147 -0.88 -0.74 15.09
CA ALA A 147 -0.01 -1.48 14.21
C ALA A 147 -0.86 -2.21 13.17
N SER A 148 -0.37 -2.42 11.95
CA SER A 148 -1.09 -3.20 10.95
C SER A 148 -1.27 -4.65 11.42
N ASP A 149 -2.49 -5.13 11.39
CA ASP A 149 -2.86 -6.51 11.72
C ASP A 149 -4.21 -6.86 11.05
N GLU A 150 -4.70 -8.07 11.31
CA GLU A 150 -5.97 -8.56 10.75
C GLU A 150 -7.21 -7.81 11.27
N SER A 151 -7.06 -6.86 12.20
CA SER A 151 -8.16 -6.01 12.66
C SER A 151 -8.47 -4.84 11.70
N PHE A 152 -7.60 -4.60 10.71
CA PHE A 152 -7.87 -3.70 9.60
C PHE A 152 -8.97 -4.27 8.72
N ARG A 153 -9.94 -3.42 8.36
CA ARG A 153 -10.90 -3.79 7.31
C ARG A 153 -10.19 -3.68 5.97
N CYS A 154 -10.37 -4.69 5.14
CA CYS A 154 -9.77 -4.80 3.81
C CYS A 154 -10.86 -4.98 2.75
N ARG A 155 -10.72 -4.31 1.60
CA ARG A 155 -11.59 -4.51 0.43
C ARG A 155 -10.90 -4.09 -0.87
N GLU A 156 -11.13 -4.82 -1.96
CA GLU A 156 -10.73 -4.38 -3.30
C GLU A 156 -11.66 -3.27 -3.81
N HIS A 157 -11.09 -2.22 -4.41
CA HIS A 157 -11.85 -1.10 -4.94
C HIS A 157 -12.45 -1.44 -6.30
N SER A 158 -13.74 -1.74 -6.34
CA SER A 158 -14.43 -2.22 -7.55
C SER A 158 -14.57 -1.17 -8.67
N GLY A 159 -14.44 0.11 -8.32
CA GLY A 159 -14.51 1.21 -9.28
C GLY A 159 -13.37 1.31 -10.30
N TYR A 160 -12.25 0.61 -10.11
CA TYR A 160 -11.12 0.66 -11.05
C TYR A 160 -11.13 -0.53 -12.02
N SER A 161 -10.96 -0.26 -13.31
CA SER A 161 -10.74 -1.31 -14.31
C SER A 161 -9.84 -0.82 -15.44
N ALA A 162 -9.00 -1.72 -15.97
CA ALA A 162 -8.08 -1.39 -17.03
C ALA A 162 -8.79 -1.23 -18.39
N ALA A 163 -8.60 -0.09 -19.06
CA ALA A 163 -8.95 0.13 -20.47
C ALA A 163 -7.87 -0.34 -21.45
N GLY A 164 -6.65 -0.58 -20.95
CA GLY A 164 -5.48 -0.93 -21.75
C GLY A 164 -4.19 -0.53 -21.02
N VAL A 165 -3.07 -0.80 -21.67
CA VAL A 165 -1.73 -0.55 -21.13
C VAL A 165 -0.93 0.29 -22.12
N VAL A 166 -0.21 1.29 -21.62
CA VAL A 166 0.60 2.22 -22.44
C VAL A 166 2.02 2.37 -21.88
N GLY A 167 2.86 3.11 -22.61
CA GLY A 167 4.17 3.54 -22.10
C GLY A 167 5.14 2.39 -21.79
N TYR A 168 5.22 1.37 -22.64
CA TYR A 168 6.03 0.16 -22.39
C TYR A 168 5.62 -0.61 -21.12
N LYS A 169 4.30 -0.74 -20.90
CA LYS A 169 3.74 -1.46 -19.74
C LYS A 169 4.03 -0.81 -18.39
N THR A 170 4.23 0.51 -18.38
CA THR A 170 4.45 1.26 -17.13
C THR A 170 3.18 1.86 -16.56
N GLN A 171 2.08 1.86 -17.32
CA GLN A 171 0.83 2.48 -16.88
C GLN A 171 -0.39 1.75 -17.47
N PHE A 172 -1.40 1.57 -16.62
CA PHE A 172 -2.76 1.24 -17.03
C PHE A 172 -3.53 2.53 -17.37
N LEU A 173 -4.29 2.47 -18.45
CA LEU A 173 -5.32 3.46 -18.72
C LEU A 173 -6.54 3.08 -17.88
N GLU A 174 -6.86 3.85 -16.84
CA GLU A 174 -7.96 3.52 -15.94
C GLU A 174 -9.32 3.94 -16.51
N ARG A 175 -10.30 3.04 -16.40
CA ARG A 175 -11.72 3.41 -16.33
C ARG A 175 -12.09 3.46 -14.86
N TYR A 176 -12.74 4.55 -14.47
CA TYR A 176 -13.16 4.74 -13.10
C TYR A 176 -14.68 4.90 -13.02
N ASP A 177 -15.32 4.05 -12.21
CA ASP A 177 -16.72 4.14 -11.85
C ASP A 177 -16.89 4.91 -10.52
N ALA A 178 -17.34 6.15 -10.64
CA ALA A 178 -17.61 7.02 -9.50
C ALA A 178 -18.85 6.59 -8.67
N ALA A 179 -19.63 5.61 -9.13
CA ALA A 179 -20.74 5.04 -8.37
C ALA A 179 -20.33 3.84 -7.50
N ALA A 180 -19.06 3.40 -7.56
CA ALA A 180 -18.57 2.29 -6.77
C ALA A 180 -18.81 2.50 -5.26
N PRO A 181 -19.27 1.46 -4.53
CA PRO A 181 -19.63 1.60 -3.12
C PRO A 181 -18.42 1.84 -2.20
N GLU A 182 -17.20 1.65 -2.71
CA GLU A 182 -15.96 1.94 -2.00
C GLU A 182 -15.58 3.44 -2.02
N ASN A 183 -16.26 4.26 -2.81
CA ASN A 183 -15.98 5.70 -2.84
C ASN A 183 -16.32 6.34 -1.48
N GLY A 184 -15.42 7.16 -0.95
CA GLY A 184 -15.51 7.68 0.42
C GLY A 184 -15.04 6.68 1.49
N PHE A 185 -14.30 5.62 1.14
CA PHE A 185 -13.74 4.70 2.13
C PHE A 185 -12.83 5.39 3.15
N GLU A 186 -12.28 6.56 2.80
CA GLU A 186 -11.43 7.39 3.65
C GLU A 186 -12.20 8.23 4.69
N ASP A 187 -13.52 8.34 4.55
CA ASP A 187 -14.35 9.18 5.42
C ASP A 187 -14.65 8.50 6.78
N PRO A 188 -14.63 9.27 7.91
CA PRO A 188 -14.88 8.78 9.27
C PRO A 188 -16.16 7.97 9.49
#